data_AF-A0A0F2PMK7-F1
#
_entry.id   AF-A0A0F2PMK7-F1
#
_cell.length_a   1.000
_cell.length_b   1.000
_cell.length_c   1.000
_cell.angle_alpha   90.00
_cell.angle_beta   90.00
_cell.angle_gamma   90.00
#
_symmetry.space_group_name_H-M   'P 1'
#
loop_
_entity.id
_entity.type
_entity.pdbx_description
1 polymer ?
#
loop_
_entity_poly.entity_id
_entity_poly.type
_entity_poly.pdbx_seq_one_letter_code
_entity_poly.pdbx_strand_id
1 'polypeptide(L)' 'MEEYIRSRVPWSTEPSLKFKASEVGVDFDELIEGIREDKSDAEMAGEFDCSEKLISHLRDHFMKFGVGSIMGQD' A
#
# COMPACT_ATOMS: atom_id res chain seq x y z
N MET A 1 -27.66 -16.07 -6.56
CA MET A 1 -26.22 -15.94 -6.25
C MET A 1 -25.54 -15.73 -7.58
N GLU A 2 -25.55 -14.49 -8.04
CA GLU A 2 -24.95 -14.11 -9.32
C GLU A 2 -23.48 -13.79 -9.04
N GLU A 3 -22.59 -14.71 -9.41
CA GLU A 3 -21.16 -14.43 -9.48
C GLU A 3 -20.93 -13.43 -10.61
N TYR A 4 -20.70 -12.18 -10.22
CA TYR A 4 -20.30 -11.13 -11.13
C TYR A 4 -18.83 -11.38 -11.52
N ILE A 5 -18.61 -12.12 -12.61
CA ILE A 5 -17.31 -12.15 -13.27
C ILE A 5 -17.10 -10.75 -13.87
N ARG A 6 -16.57 -9.82 -13.06
CA ARG A 6 -16.01 -8.58 -13.59
C ARG A 6 -14.78 -8.97 -14.40
N SER A 7 -14.97 -8.98 -15.71
CA SER A 7 -13.93 -9.01 -16.73
C SER A 7 -12.88 -7.94 -16.43
N ARG A 8 -11.83 -8.27 -15.67
CA ARG A 8 -10.68 -7.40 -15.48
C ARG A 8 -9.58 -7.88 -16.40
N VAL A 9 -9.33 -7.05 -17.40
CA VAL A 9 -8.21 -7.20 -18.30
C VAL A 9 -6.90 -7.30 -17.49
N PRO A 10 -5.98 -8.22 -17.83
CA PRO A 10 -4.83 -8.62 -17.00
C PRO A 10 -3.77 -7.53 -16.79
N TRP A 11 -3.94 -6.35 -17.39
CA TRP A 11 -3.05 -5.20 -17.30
C TRP A 11 -3.52 -4.15 -16.27
N SER A 12 -4.73 -4.27 -15.71
CA SER A 12 -5.28 -3.33 -14.71
C SER A 12 -5.18 -3.84 -13.26
N THR A 13 -4.41 -4.89 -13.03
CA THR A 13 -4.19 -5.54 -11.73
C THR A 13 -2.85 -5.12 -11.13
N GLU A 14 -2.60 -3.82 -10.97
CA GLU A 14 -1.47 -3.41 -10.13
C GLU A 14 -1.73 -3.93 -8.69
N PRO A 15 -0.72 -4.53 -8.01
CA PRO A 15 -0.95 -5.09 -6.69
C PRO A 15 -1.41 -4.02 -5.70
N SER A 16 -2.31 -4.39 -4.79
CA SER A 16 -2.79 -3.46 -3.77
C SER A 16 -1.63 -2.97 -2.90
N LEU A 17 -1.79 -1.80 -2.29
CA LEU A 17 -0.79 -1.27 -1.35
C LEU A 17 -0.52 -2.27 -0.21
N LYS A 18 -1.58 -2.92 0.29
CA LYS A 18 -1.47 -3.95 1.32
C LYS A 18 -0.61 -5.13 0.89
N PHE A 19 -0.78 -5.61 -0.35
CA PHE A 19 0.06 -6.66 -0.90
C PHE A 19 1.52 -6.21 -1.01
N LYS A 20 1.76 -5.02 -1.56
CA LYS A 20 3.12 -4.47 -1.71
C LYS A 20 3.85 -4.31 -0.38
N ALA A 21 3.15 -3.84 0.66
CA ALA A 21 3.70 -3.70 2.01
C ALA A 21 4.05 -5.07 2.62
N SER A 22 3.15 -6.05 2.52
CA SER A 22 3.40 -7.39 3.05
C SER A 22 4.56 -8.12 2.38
N GLU A 23 4.76 -7.93 1.07
CA GLU A 23 5.87 -8.56 0.33
C GLU A 23 7.24 -8.09 0.80
N VAL A 24 7.32 -6.90 1.39
CA VAL A 24 8.57 -6.30 1.89
C VAL A 24 8.65 -6.27 3.42
N GLY A 25 7.73 -6.95 4.11
CA GLY A 25 7.72 -7.05 5.56
C GLY A 25 7.29 -5.77 6.30
N VAL A 26 6.64 -4.83 5.62
CA VAL A 26 6.06 -3.64 6.25
C VAL A 26 4.63 -3.96 6.68
N ASP A 27 4.31 -3.72 7.95
CA ASP A 27 2.94 -3.82 8.43
C ASP A 27 2.08 -2.72 7.81
N PHE A 28 0.99 -3.13 7.17
CA PHE A 28 0.13 -2.20 6.44
C PHE A 28 -0.62 -1.25 7.38
N ASP A 29 -1.09 -1.73 8.52
CA ASP A 29 -1.87 -0.91 9.45
C ASP A 29 -0.95 0.13 10.11
N GLU A 30 0.26 -0.28 10.52
CA GLU A 30 1.28 0.64 11.04
C GLU A 30 1.74 1.67 9.99
N LEU A 31 1.88 1.28 8.73
CA LEU A 31 2.18 2.19 7.62
C LEU A 31 1.08 3.26 7.47
N ILE A 32 -0.19 2.87 7.53
CA ILE A 32 -1.31 3.82 7.42
C ILE A 32 -1.38 4.73 8.65
N GLU A 33 -1.08 4.23 9.85
CA GLU A 33 -0.96 5.06 11.05
C GLU A 33 0.18 6.06 10.93
N GLY A 34 1.37 5.64 10.49
CA GLY A 34 2.50 6.53 10.26
C GLY A 34 2.21 7.63 9.24
N ILE A 35 1.48 7.30 8.16
CA ILE A 35 1.00 8.30 7.19
C ILE A 35 -0.04 9.24 7.81
N ARG A 36 -0.97 8.72 8.64
CA ARG A 36 -2.00 9.52 9.33
C ARG A 36 -1.40 10.51 10.32
N GLU A 37 -0.35 10.10 11.04
CA GLU A 37 0.37 10.92 12.01
C GLU A 37 1.36 11.91 11.38
N ASP A 38 1.46 11.93 10.05
CA ASP A 38 2.43 12.74 9.29
C ASP A 38 3.89 12.46 9.70
N LYS A 39 4.19 11.22 10.11
CA LYS A 39 5.58 10.78 10.36
C LYS A 39 6.39 10.94 9.08
N SER A 40 7.66 11.27 9.22
CA SER A 40 8.61 11.28 8.10
C SER A 40 8.93 9.86 7.62
N ASP A 41 9.38 9.76 6.37
CA ASP A 41 9.82 8.47 5.81
C ASP A 41 11.01 7.87 6.57
N ALA A 42 11.85 8.72 7.19
CA ALA A 42 12.97 8.32 8.04
C ALA A 42 12.51 7.70 9.36
N GLU A 43 11.50 8.29 10.01
CA GLU A 43 10.94 7.74 11.25
C GLU A 43 10.32 6.36 11.00
N MET A 44 9.47 6.25 9.97
CA MET A 44 8.87 4.98 9.59
C MET A 44 9.92 3.95 9.14
N ALA A 45 10.95 4.35 8.40
CA ALA A 45 12.02 3.46 8.00
C ALA A 45 12.75 2.84 9.21
N GLY A 46 12.97 3.64 10.26
CA GLY A 46 13.53 3.18 11.52
C GLY A 46 12.60 2.21 12.28
N GLU A 47 11.29 2.47 12.26
CA GLU A 47 10.28 1.60 12.89
C GLU A 47 10.17 0.25 12.17
N PHE A 48 10.22 0.24 10.84
CA PHE A 48 10.07 -0.95 10.00
C PHE A 48 11.37 -1.69 9.66
N ASP A 49 12.52 -1.25 10.20
CA ASP A 49 13.85 -1.78 9.86
C ASP A 49 14.10 -1.88 8.35
N CYS A 50 13.72 -0.83 7.62
CA CYS A 50 13.82 -0.79 6.16
C CYS A 50 14.44 0.53 5.66
N SER A 51 14.62 0.66 4.34
CA SER A 51 15.17 1.90 3.77
C SER A 51 14.11 2.99 3.63
N GLU A 52 14.48 4.25 3.86
CA GLU A 52 13.62 5.42 3.60
C GLU A 52 13.01 5.41 2.19
N LYS A 53 13.80 4.99 1.20
CA LYS A 53 13.38 4.88 -0.21
C LYS A 53 12.23 3.87 -0.41
N LEU A 54 12.17 2.84 0.42
CA LEU A 54 11.10 1.84 0.35
C LEU A 54 9.80 2.47 0.86
N ILE A 55 9.86 3.16 2.01
CA ILE A 55 8.71 3.87 2.58
C ILE A 55 8.22 4.97 1.66
N SER A 56 9.13 5.74 1.05
CA SER A 56 8.75 6.79 0.10
C SER A 56 7.97 6.21 -1.08
N HIS A 57 8.36 5.04 -1.60
CA HIS A 57 7.62 4.36 -2.68
C HIS A 57 6.23 3.87 -2.24
N LEU A 58 6.10 3.32 -1.03
CA LEU A 58 4.81 2.88 -0.49
C LEU A 58 3.88 4.07 -0.24
N ARG A 59 4.40 5.16 0.33
CA ARG A 59 3.66 6.41 0.51
C ARG A 59 3.24 7.01 -0.83
N ASP A 60 4.15 7.08 -1.80
CA ASP A 60 3.84 7.56 -3.15
C ASP A 60 2.68 6.78 -3.78
N HIS A 61 2.70 5.46 -3.63
CA HIS A 61 1.63 4.59 -4.10
C HIS A 61 0.30 4.90 -3.38
N PHE A 62 0.33 5.07 -2.06
CA PHE A 62 -0.84 5.50 -1.29
C PHE A 62 -1.38 6.86 -1.76
N MET A 63 -0.52 7.86 -1.97
CA MET A 63 -0.92 9.20 -2.38
C MET A 63 -1.47 9.23 -3.82
N LYS A 64 -0.93 8.40 -4.72
CA LYS A 64 -1.35 8.31 -6.13
C LYS A 64 -2.68 7.59 -6.31
N PHE A 65 -2.90 6.51 -5.56
CA PHE A 65 -4.05 5.61 -5.77
C PHE A 65 -5.09 5.68 -4.64
N GLY A 66 -4.77 6.34 -3.53
CA GLY A 66 -5.65 6.59 -2.39
C GLY A 66 -6.16 5.31 -1.72
N VAL A 67 -7.26 5.46 -0.97
CA VAL A 67 -7.96 4.36 -0.29
C VAL A 67 -8.50 3.31 -1.26
N GLY A 68 -8.78 3.68 -2.52
CA GLY A 68 -9.17 2.75 -3.58
C GLY A 68 -8.11 1.71 -3.93
N SER A 69 -6.84 1.98 -3.61
CA SER A 69 -5.71 1.05 -3.74
C SER A 69 -5.59 0.04 -2.59
N ILE A 70 -6.23 0.32 -1.46
CA ILE A 70 -6.10 -0.45 -0.22
C ILE A 70 -6.90 -1.75 -0.29
N MET A 71 -8.14 -1.67 -0.77
CA MET A 71 -9.06 -2.82 -0.74
C MET A 71 -8.90 -3.76 -1.94
N GLY A 72 -8.08 -3.39 -2.92
CA GLY A 72 -8.34 -3.82 -4.30
C GLY A 72 -9.68 -3.24 -4.74
N GLN A 73 -9.83 -2.91 -6.01
CA GLN A 73 -11.22 -2.80 -6.48
C GLN A 73 -11.83 -4.18 -6.27
N ASP A 74 -13.01 -4.29 -5.66
CA ASP A 74 -13.86 -5.49 -5.66
C ASP A 74 -14.86 -5.38 -6.83
#